data_AF-A0A2G9TSC8-F1
#
_entry.id   AF-A0A2G9TSC8-F1
#
_cell.length_a   1.000
_cell.length_b   1.000
_cell.length_c   1.000
_cell.angle_alpha   90.00
_cell.angle_beta   90.00
_cell.angle_gamma   90.00
#
_symmetry.space_group_name_H-M   'P 1'
#
loop_
_entity.id
_entity.type
_entity.pdbx_description
1 polymer ?
#
loop_
_entity_poly.entity_id
_entity_poly.type
_entity_poly.pdbx_seq_one_letter_code
_entity_poly.pdbx_strand_id
1 'polypeptide(L)'
;IGPKPPAFLKGNTANISDCGPKDDGGIGNLREEAVHMAKDFALVCEKEFHAREIGIFLTKTGLSIDHDVMQRRTMLENSKKIVSELCDLLAADRTPLTPFVAPTRPLVVLDPSIQQHLSHYTLMTHGFGGVAMVAVLESVKSMIDESIKYLDRNCSQPMYIPYNTR
;
A
#
# COMPACT_ATOMS: atom_id res chain seq x y z
N ILE A 1 10.96 6.65 -34.90
CA ILE A 1 10.08 7.39 -33.95
C ILE A 1 9.49 6.35 -33.02
N GLY A 2 10.08 6.19 -31.83
CA GLY A 2 9.60 5.27 -30.80
C GLY A 2 9.43 6.05 -29.49
N PRO A 3 8.46 5.68 -28.63
CA PRO A 3 8.16 6.44 -27.44
C PRO A 3 9.31 6.36 -26.43
N LYS A 4 9.68 7.52 -25.89
CA LYS A 4 10.67 7.67 -24.83
C LYS A 4 10.07 7.18 -23.50
N PRO A 5 10.77 6.38 -22.68
CA PRO A 5 10.26 5.97 -21.37
C PRO A 5 10.16 7.17 -20.41
N PRO A 6 9.23 7.15 -19.43
CA PRO A 6 9.07 8.24 -18.48
C PRO A 6 10.30 8.33 -17.56
N ALA A 7 10.78 9.56 -17.39
CA ALA A 7 11.91 9.88 -16.52
C ALA A 7 11.47 9.85 -15.06
N PHE A 8 11.54 8.68 -14.43
CA PHE A 8 11.61 8.56 -12.98
C PHE A 8 13.02 8.14 -12.58
N LEU A 9 13.53 8.80 -11.54
CA LEU A 9 14.84 8.62 -10.90
C LEU A 9 16.04 9.28 -11.62
N LYS A 10 16.09 10.62 -11.56
CA LYS A 10 17.38 11.29 -11.32
C LYS A 10 17.42 11.69 -9.84
N GLY A 11 18.19 10.93 -9.07
CA GLY A 11 18.54 11.32 -7.71
C GLY A 11 19.32 12.62 -7.75
N ASN A 12 18.77 13.66 -7.13
CA ASN A 12 19.51 14.83 -6.72
C ASN A 12 19.54 14.82 -5.19
N THR A 13 20.72 14.54 -4.64
CA THR A 13 21.11 15.02 -3.31
C THR A 13 21.07 16.54 -3.34
N ALA A 14 19.95 17.12 -2.89
CA ALA A 14 19.86 18.56 -2.66
C ALA A 14 20.67 18.90 -1.40
N ASN A 15 21.63 19.82 -1.54
CA ASN A 15 22.40 20.37 -0.43
C ASN A 15 21.46 21.06 0.57
N ILE A 16 21.46 20.56 1.80
CA ILE A 16 20.77 21.15 2.95
C ILE A 16 21.60 22.32 3.46
N SER A 17 21.40 23.51 2.90
CA SER A 17 21.92 24.73 3.53
C SER A 17 21.11 26.00 3.26
N ASP A 18 19.89 25.92 2.70
CA ASP A 18 19.12 27.13 2.38
C ASP A 18 17.69 27.18 2.96
N CYS A 19 17.39 26.35 3.95
CA CYS A 19 16.13 26.45 4.70
C CYS A 19 16.34 27.22 6.01
N GLY A 20 16.61 28.53 5.90
CA GLY A 20 16.36 29.47 6.99
C GLY A 20 14.88 29.86 7.03
N PRO A 21 14.27 30.12 8.19
CA PRO A 21 12.83 30.37 8.28
C PRO A 21 12.52 31.74 7.68
N LYS A 22 11.65 31.76 6.67
CA LYS A 22 10.98 32.98 6.20
C LYS A 22 9.49 32.85 6.47
N ASP A 23 9.02 33.83 7.24
CA ASP A 23 7.64 34.28 7.40
C ASP A 23 6.68 33.39 8.22
N ASP A 24 6.43 33.84 9.45
CA ASP A 24 5.50 33.32 10.46
C ASP A 24 4.00 33.54 10.11
N GLY A 25 3.62 33.31 8.85
CA GLY A 25 2.24 33.48 8.36
C GLY A 25 1.63 32.29 7.59
N GLY A 26 2.40 31.24 7.31
CA GLY A 26 1.98 30.16 6.38
C GLY A 26 2.06 28.72 6.91
N ILE A 27 2.48 28.51 8.17
CA ILE A 27 2.75 27.15 8.70
C ILE A 27 1.46 26.33 8.95
N GLY A 28 0.30 26.98 9.02
CA GLY A 28 -1.01 26.31 9.10
C GLY A 28 -1.42 25.59 7.81
N ASN A 29 -1.13 26.18 6.64
CA ASN A 29 -1.64 25.70 5.35
C ASN A 29 -0.95 24.42 4.88
N LEU A 30 0.36 24.29 5.06
CA LEU A 30 1.12 23.14 4.53
C LEU A 30 0.73 21.81 5.19
N ARG A 31 0.42 21.84 6.49
CA ARG A 31 -0.01 20.63 7.23
C ARG A 31 -1.42 20.22 6.83
N GLU A 32 -2.32 21.19 6.67
CA GLU A 32 -3.69 20.94 6.22
C GLU A 32 -3.72 20.47 4.76
N GLU A 33 -2.85 21.00 3.90
CA GLU A 33 -2.68 20.59 2.51
C GLU A 33 -2.20 19.14 2.40
N ALA A 34 -1.19 18.72 3.18
CA ALA A 34 -0.73 17.34 3.21
C ALA A 34 -1.83 16.35 3.66
N VAL A 35 -2.69 16.78 4.61
CA VAL A 35 -3.85 15.99 5.05
C VAL A 35 -4.90 15.86 3.95
N HIS A 36 -5.19 16.95 3.22
CA HIS A 36 -6.12 16.90 2.09
C HIS A 36 -5.59 16.01 0.98
N MET A 37 -4.31 16.16 0.61
CA MET A 37 -3.65 15.32 -0.39
C MET A 37 -3.71 13.83 -0.02
N ALA A 38 -3.49 13.49 1.26
CA ALA A 38 -3.55 12.12 1.74
C ALA A 38 -4.96 11.52 1.59
N LYS A 39 -6.00 12.29 1.90
CA LYS A 39 -7.40 11.87 1.75
C LYS A 39 -7.78 11.70 0.27
N ASP A 40 -7.42 12.67 -0.57
CA ASP A 40 -7.69 12.60 -2.00
C ASP A 40 -6.98 11.41 -2.65
N PHE A 41 -5.72 11.17 -2.26
CA PHE A 41 -4.95 10.03 -2.73
C PHE A 41 -5.57 8.69 -2.28
N ALA A 42 -6.01 8.59 -1.02
CA ALA A 42 -6.70 7.40 -0.52
C ALA A 42 -8.00 7.15 -1.28
N LEU A 43 -8.77 8.20 -1.58
CA LEU A 43 -10.00 8.11 -2.36
C LEU A 43 -9.74 7.62 -3.79
N VAL A 44 -8.68 8.12 -4.44
CA VAL A 44 -8.24 7.66 -5.76
C VAL A 44 -7.83 6.18 -5.71
N CYS A 45 -7.07 5.80 -4.67
CA CYS A 45 -6.67 4.41 -4.43
C CYS A 45 -7.85 3.47 -4.20
N GLU A 46 -8.97 3.96 -3.66
CA GLU A 46 -10.18 3.17 -3.46
C GLU A 46 -11.04 3.09 -4.73
N LYS A 47 -11.20 4.22 -5.44
CA LYS A 47 -12.17 4.35 -6.55
C LYS A 47 -11.59 4.00 -7.91
N GLU A 48 -10.35 4.39 -8.18
CA GLU A 48 -9.74 4.31 -9.51
C GLU A 48 -8.79 3.10 -9.63
N PHE A 49 -8.41 2.50 -8.50
CA PHE A 49 -7.61 1.28 -8.52
C PHE A 49 -8.50 0.06 -8.79
N HIS A 50 -8.44 -0.45 -10.01
CA HIS A 50 -9.18 -1.64 -10.48
C HIS A 50 -8.64 -2.95 -9.89
N ALA A 51 -8.73 -3.10 -8.55
CA ALA A 51 -8.18 -4.22 -7.79
C ALA A 51 -8.67 -5.59 -8.29
N ARG A 52 -9.95 -5.67 -8.68
CA ARG A 52 -10.59 -6.89 -9.17
C ARG A 52 -9.95 -7.37 -10.47
N GLU A 53 -9.92 -6.51 -11.48
CA GLU A 53 -9.42 -6.83 -12.83
C GLU A 53 -7.94 -7.19 -12.77
N ILE A 54 -7.16 -6.42 -12.01
CA ILE A 54 -5.73 -6.64 -11.80
C ILE A 54 -5.49 -7.98 -11.06
N GLY A 55 -6.22 -8.25 -9.98
CA GLY A 55 -6.08 -9.48 -9.19
C GLY A 55 -6.43 -10.74 -10.00
N ILE A 56 -7.50 -10.68 -10.78
CA ILE A 56 -7.89 -11.76 -11.69
C ILE A 56 -6.80 -11.99 -12.74
N PHE A 57 -6.30 -10.92 -13.38
CA PHE A 57 -5.25 -11.03 -14.38
C PHE A 57 -3.99 -11.68 -13.80
N LEU A 58 -3.48 -11.17 -12.68
CA LEU A 58 -2.28 -11.71 -12.02
C LEU A 58 -2.47 -13.17 -11.58
N THR A 59 -3.66 -13.55 -11.14
CA THR A 59 -3.96 -14.92 -10.75
C THR A 59 -3.96 -15.86 -11.95
N LYS A 60 -4.60 -15.47 -13.06
CA LYS A 60 -4.57 -16.24 -14.31
C LYS A 60 -3.15 -16.37 -14.86
N THR A 61 -2.37 -15.29 -14.85
CA THR A 61 -0.97 -15.31 -15.27
C THR A 61 -0.15 -16.24 -14.39
N GLY A 62 -0.28 -16.16 -13.06
CA GLY A 62 0.39 -17.08 -12.14
C GLY A 62 0.04 -18.54 -12.41
N LEU A 63 -1.26 -18.83 -12.56
CA LEU A 63 -1.75 -20.18 -12.86
C LEU A 63 -1.38 -20.70 -14.25
N SER A 64 -1.01 -19.82 -15.18
CA SER A 64 -0.52 -20.23 -16.51
C SER A 64 0.93 -20.73 -16.49
N ILE A 65 1.70 -20.30 -15.48
CA ILE A 65 3.09 -20.71 -15.27
C ILE A 65 3.13 -21.96 -14.38
N ASP A 66 2.35 -21.93 -13.29
CA ASP A 66 2.24 -23.01 -12.32
C ASP A 66 0.77 -23.30 -12.03
N HIS A 67 0.29 -24.46 -12.45
CA HIS A 67 -1.11 -24.85 -12.33
C HIS A 67 -1.55 -25.23 -10.91
N ASP A 68 -0.65 -25.18 -9.91
CA ASP A 68 -1.00 -25.47 -8.52
C ASP A 68 -1.80 -24.31 -7.88
N VAL A 69 -3.12 -24.50 -7.86
CA VAL A 69 -4.10 -23.60 -7.24
C VAL A 69 -3.87 -23.43 -5.74
N MET A 70 -3.51 -24.50 -5.02
CA MET A 70 -3.36 -24.47 -3.57
C MET A 70 -2.09 -23.74 -3.16
N GLN A 71 -1.00 -23.97 -3.89
CA GLN A 71 0.24 -23.22 -3.73
C GLN A 71 0.01 -21.74 -4.04
N ARG A 72 -0.68 -21.42 -5.16
CA ARG A 72 -1.00 -20.04 -5.51
C ARG A 72 -1.81 -19.34 -4.42
N ARG A 73 -2.82 -20.02 -3.86
CA ARG A 73 -3.61 -19.50 -2.74
C ARG A 73 -2.73 -19.20 -1.52
N THR A 74 -1.89 -20.15 -1.14
CA THR A 74 -0.98 -20.02 0.01
C THR A 74 -0.05 -18.81 -0.16
N MET A 75 0.49 -18.60 -1.36
CA MET A 75 1.33 -17.44 -1.67
C MET A 75 0.57 -16.10 -1.51
N LEU A 76 -0.68 -16.05 -1.96
CA LEU A 76 -1.53 -14.86 -1.83
C LEU A 76 -1.84 -14.56 -0.36
N GLU A 77 -2.22 -15.58 0.42
CA GLU A 77 -2.50 -15.43 1.85
C GLU A 77 -1.25 -14.97 2.64
N ASN A 78 -0.09 -15.57 2.36
CA ASN A 78 1.17 -15.14 2.97
C ASN A 78 1.54 -13.70 2.59
N SER A 79 1.33 -13.32 1.34
CA SER A 79 1.57 -11.94 0.88
C SER A 79 0.65 -10.95 1.59
N LYS A 80 -0.64 -11.28 1.73
CA LYS A 80 -1.61 -10.45 2.45
C LYS A 80 -1.20 -10.22 3.91
N LYS A 81 -0.67 -11.25 4.56
CA LYS A 81 -0.19 -11.17 5.94
C LYS A 81 0.97 -10.17 6.06
N ILE A 82 2.00 -10.28 5.21
CA ILE A 82 3.14 -9.36 5.19
C ILE A 82 2.68 -7.90 4.96
N VAL A 83 1.75 -7.69 4.01
CA VAL A 83 1.21 -6.35 3.75
C VAL A 83 0.46 -5.80 4.97
N SER A 84 -0.28 -6.64 5.68
CA SER A 84 -1.00 -6.25 6.89
C SER A 84 -0.06 -5.89 8.04
N GLU A 85 1.02 -6.67 8.24
CA GLU A 85 2.06 -6.37 9.22
C GLU A 85 2.72 -5.01 8.97
N LEU A 86 2.96 -4.65 7.70
CA LEU A 86 3.48 -3.33 7.34
C LEU A 86 2.46 -2.21 7.57
N CYS A 87 1.17 -2.42 7.25
CA CYS A 87 0.12 -1.46 7.58
C CYS A 87 0.06 -1.19 9.09
N ASP A 88 0.10 -2.25 9.90
CA ASP A 88 0.04 -2.14 11.36
C ASP A 88 1.25 -1.39 11.92
N LEU A 89 2.45 -1.64 11.36
CA LEU A 89 3.66 -0.90 11.71
C LEU A 89 3.54 0.60 11.41
N LEU A 90 3.05 0.95 10.21
CA LEU A 90 2.84 2.36 9.81
C LEU A 90 1.77 3.05 10.67
N ALA A 91 0.70 2.34 11.01
CA ALA A 91 -0.37 2.83 11.88
C ALA A 91 0.11 3.06 13.34
N ALA A 92 1.20 2.42 13.75
CA ALA A 92 1.80 2.60 15.06
C ALA A 92 2.75 3.81 15.15
N ASP A 93 3.05 4.52 14.04
CA ASP A 93 3.92 5.71 14.05
C ASP A 93 3.34 6.81 14.96
N ARG A 94 4.17 7.29 15.90
CA ARG A 94 3.78 8.29 16.91
C ARG A 94 4.26 9.71 16.62
N THR A 95 4.79 9.97 15.43
CA THR A 95 5.38 11.26 15.05
C THR A 95 4.36 12.41 15.16
N PRO A 96 4.63 13.48 15.96
CA PRO A 96 3.66 14.52 16.32
C PRO A 96 3.31 15.53 15.20
N LEU A 97 3.47 15.15 13.93
CA LEU A 97 3.10 15.96 12.76
C LEU A 97 1.71 15.64 12.21
N THR A 98 1.09 14.52 12.62
CA THR A 98 -0.20 14.04 12.14
C THR A 98 -1.22 14.01 13.29
N PRO A 99 -2.13 14.99 13.41
CA PRO A 99 -3.18 14.95 14.44
C PRO A 99 -4.23 13.85 14.19
N PHE A 100 -4.16 13.16 13.04
CA PHE A 100 -5.25 12.34 12.52
C PHE A 100 -5.04 10.81 12.63
N VAL A 101 -3.91 10.34 13.17
CA VAL A 101 -3.80 8.90 13.50
C VAL A 101 -4.47 8.65 14.85
N ALA A 102 -5.81 8.67 14.81
CA ALA A 102 -6.82 8.20 15.75
C ALA A 102 -6.61 8.36 17.29
N PRO A 103 -7.66 8.75 18.05
CA PRO A 103 -7.63 8.80 19.52
C PRO A 103 -7.53 7.43 20.22
N THR A 104 -7.51 6.33 19.47
CA THR A 104 -7.28 4.97 19.98
C THR A 104 -5.90 4.49 19.56
N ARG A 105 -4.86 5.14 20.10
CA ARG A 105 -3.48 4.73 19.88
C ARG A 105 -3.28 3.32 20.47
N PRO A 106 -2.85 2.32 19.68
CA PRO A 106 -2.51 1.01 20.22
C PRO A 106 -1.47 1.17 21.34
N LEU A 107 -1.64 0.44 22.45
CA LEU A 107 -0.70 0.42 23.59
C LEU A 107 0.70 -0.05 23.20
N VAL A 108 0.87 -0.65 22.02
CA VAL A 108 2.14 -1.15 21.50
C VAL A 108 3.13 0.00 21.33
N VAL A 109 4.19 -0.04 22.12
CA VAL A 109 5.32 0.89 22.03
C VAL A 109 6.27 0.33 20.97
N LEU A 110 6.49 1.09 19.89
CA LEU A 110 7.49 0.76 18.89
C LEU A 110 8.90 0.80 19.50
N ASP A 111 9.79 -0.04 18.97
CA ASP A 111 11.21 0.07 19.27
C ASP A 111 11.71 1.49 18.90
N PRO A 112 12.50 2.15 19.77
CA PRO A 112 12.97 3.52 19.52
C PRO A 112 13.71 3.68 18.19
N SER A 113 14.47 2.68 17.76
CA SER A 113 15.20 2.71 16.49
C SER A 113 14.23 2.71 15.31
N ILE A 114 13.16 1.92 15.35
CA ILE A 114 12.14 1.88 14.30
C ILE A 114 11.33 3.18 14.29
N GLN A 115 10.94 3.68 15.46
CA GLN A 115 10.25 4.96 15.58
C GLN A 115 11.06 6.11 14.97
N GLN A 116 12.39 6.14 15.14
CA GLN A 116 13.26 7.14 14.52
C GLN A 116 13.19 7.10 12.98
N HIS A 117 13.19 5.92 12.36
CA HIS A 117 13.09 5.78 10.91
C HIS A 117 11.72 6.24 10.40
N LEU A 118 10.63 5.86 11.08
CA LEU A 118 9.28 6.31 10.73
C LEU A 118 9.13 7.81 10.89
N SER A 119 9.65 8.40 11.97
CA SER A 119 9.65 9.85 12.18
C SER A 119 10.43 10.60 11.12
N HIS A 120 11.60 10.09 10.71
CA HIS A 120 12.36 10.68 9.63
C HIS A 120 11.57 10.65 8.32
N TYR A 121 10.96 9.51 7.97
CA TYR A 121 10.11 9.39 6.79
C TYR A 121 8.91 10.36 6.82
N THR A 122 8.21 10.44 7.95
CA THR A 122 7.08 11.35 8.15
C THR A 122 7.51 12.82 8.02
N LEU A 123 8.68 13.19 8.54
CA LEU A 123 9.21 14.55 8.39
C LEU A 123 9.60 14.86 6.94
N MET A 124 10.30 13.94 6.26
CA MET A 124 10.74 14.11 4.87
C MET A 124 9.58 14.14 3.86
N THR A 125 8.45 13.52 4.20
CA THR A 125 7.25 13.49 3.37
C THR A 125 6.18 14.49 3.80
N HIS A 126 6.52 15.41 4.72
CA HIS A 126 5.62 16.42 5.26
C HIS A 126 4.30 15.83 5.82
N GLY A 127 4.34 14.61 6.35
CA GLY A 127 3.19 13.91 6.91
C GLY A 127 2.28 13.20 5.89
N PHE A 128 2.45 13.43 4.59
CA PHE A 128 1.66 12.78 3.55
C PHE A 128 2.05 11.31 3.36
N GLY A 129 3.36 11.00 3.40
CA GLY A 129 3.89 9.71 2.95
C GLY A 129 3.37 8.50 3.72
N GLY A 130 3.24 8.60 5.05
CA GLY A 130 2.75 7.50 5.89
C GLY A 130 1.31 7.11 5.53
N VAL A 131 0.43 8.10 5.40
CA VAL A 131 -0.98 7.87 5.04
C VAL A 131 -1.11 7.38 3.59
N ALA A 132 -0.34 7.95 2.67
CA ALA A 132 -0.31 7.52 1.28
C ALA A 132 0.15 6.06 1.16
N MET A 133 1.19 5.67 1.90
CA MET A 133 1.68 4.28 1.91
C MET A 133 0.60 3.32 2.42
N VAL A 134 -0.09 3.66 3.52
CA VAL A 134 -1.21 2.84 4.03
C VAL A 134 -2.31 2.69 2.98
N ALA A 135 -2.66 3.77 2.27
CA ALA A 135 -3.66 3.69 1.20
C ALA A 135 -3.24 2.74 0.05
N VAL A 136 -1.97 2.82 -0.40
CA VAL A 136 -1.45 1.89 -1.41
C VAL A 136 -1.50 0.44 -0.92
N LEU A 137 -1.08 0.20 0.33
CA LEU A 137 -1.07 -1.15 0.89
C LEU A 137 -2.49 -1.72 1.02
N GLU A 138 -3.48 -0.88 1.34
CA GLU A 138 -4.89 -1.31 1.37
C GLU A 138 -5.41 -1.65 -0.02
N SER A 139 -5.05 -0.88 -1.05
CA SER A 139 -5.33 -1.23 -2.45
C SER A 139 -4.69 -2.57 -2.84
N VAL A 140 -3.45 -2.82 -2.43
CA VAL A 140 -2.77 -4.11 -2.66
C VAL A 140 -3.49 -5.25 -1.94
N LYS A 141 -3.90 -5.06 -0.68
CA LYS A 141 -4.72 -6.05 0.07
C LYS A 141 -6.02 -6.36 -0.65
N SER A 142 -6.72 -5.33 -1.15
CA SER A 142 -7.95 -5.48 -1.93
C SER A 142 -7.72 -6.31 -3.20
N MET A 143 -6.62 -6.07 -3.92
CA MET A 143 -6.24 -6.85 -5.11
C MET A 143 -5.94 -8.31 -4.77
N ILE A 144 -5.24 -8.57 -3.66
CA ILE A 144 -4.98 -9.93 -3.18
C ILE A 144 -6.29 -10.61 -2.79
N ASP A 145 -7.21 -9.90 -2.14
CA ASP A 145 -8.53 -10.43 -1.78
C ASP A 145 -9.37 -10.79 -2.99
N GLU A 146 -9.37 -9.96 -4.03
CA GLU A 146 -10.04 -10.30 -5.29
C GLU A 146 -9.39 -11.48 -6.02
N SER A 147 -8.07 -11.64 -5.88
CA SER A 147 -7.35 -12.82 -6.37
C SER A 147 -7.80 -14.10 -5.66
N ILE A 148 -7.89 -14.08 -4.33
CA ILE A 148 -8.35 -15.23 -3.54
C ILE A 148 -9.82 -15.54 -3.84
N LYS A 149 -10.69 -14.52 -3.88
CA LYS A 149 -12.11 -14.66 -4.27
C LYS A 149 -12.27 -15.26 -5.66
N TYR A 150 -11.35 -14.99 -6.59
CA TYR A 150 -11.36 -15.61 -7.91
C TYR A 150 -11.04 -17.11 -7.82
N LEU A 151 -10.00 -17.50 -7.07
CA LEU A 151 -9.66 -18.92 -6.85
C LEU A 151 -10.83 -19.68 -6.20
N ASP A 152 -11.46 -19.10 -5.17
CA ASP A 152 -12.60 -19.70 -4.46
C ASP A 152 -13.80 -19.98 -5.39
N ARG A 153 -14.07 -19.08 -6.34
CA ARG A 153 -15.23 -19.22 -7.23
C ARG A 153 -14.94 -20.12 -8.42
N ASN A 154 -13.71 -20.12 -8.93
CA ASN A 154 -13.38 -20.70 -10.22
C ASN A 154 -12.57 -21.99 -10.12
N CYS A 155 -11.88 -22.23 -9.01
CA CYS A 155 -10.97 -23.36 -8.84
C CYS A 155 -11.34 -24.29 -7.67
N SER A 156 -12.29 -23.90 -6.82
CA SER A 156 -12.82 -24.76 -5.73
C SER A 156 -13.99 -25.65 -6.15
N GLN A 157 -14.33 -25.73 -7.43
CA GLN A 157 -15.24 -26.77 -7.91
C GLN A 157 -14.51 -28.12 -7.86
N PRO A 158 -15.08 -29.16 -7.21
CA PRO A 158 -14.58 -30.51 -7.42
C PRO A 158 -14.68 -30.79 -8.92
N MET A 159 -13.56 -31.20 -9.50
CA MET A 159 -13.48 -31.76 -10.84
C MET A 159 -14.66 -32.72 -11.05
N TYR A 160 -15.69 -32.29 -11.79
CA TYR A 160 -16.73 -33.20 -12.25
C TYR A 160 -16.04 -34.10 -13.26
N ILE A 161 -15.59 -35.27 -12.80
CA ILE A 161 -15.19 -36.37 -13.66
C ILE A 161 -16.51 -36.99 -14.12
N PRO A 162 -17.00 -36.77 -15.35
CA PRO A 162 -17.95 -37.71 -15.88
C PRO A 162 -17.15 -39.00 -16.08
N TYR A 163 -17.28 -39.92 -15.13
CA TYR A 163 -17.01 -41.32 -15.39
C TYR A 163 -18.03 -41.78 -16.44
N ASN A 164 -17.78 -41.48 -17.71
CA ASN A 164 -18.46 -42.21 -18.76
C ASN A 164 -17.69 -43.52 -18.95
N THR A 165 -18.22 -44.52 -18.24
CA THR A 165 -17.82 -45.91 -18.36
C THR A 165 -18.43 -46.43 -19.65
N ARG A 166 -17.57 -46.74 -20.62
CA ARG A 166 -17.80 -47.61 -21.80
C ARG A 166 -18.98 -47.29 -22.72
#